data_AF-A0A971Z006-F1
#
_entry.id   AF-A0A971Z006-F1
#
_cell.length_a   1.000
_cell.length_b   1.000
_cell.length_c   1.000
_cell.angle_alpha   90.00
_cell.angle_beta   90.00
_cell.angle_gamma   90.00
#
_symmetry.space_group_name_H-M   'P 1'
#
loop_
_entity.id
_entity.type
_entity.pdbx_description
1 polymer ?
#
loop_
_entity_poly.entity_id
_entity_poly.type
_entity_poly.pdbx_seq_one_letter_code
_entity_poly.pdbx_strand_id
1 'polypeptide(L)' 'MSEPIKIIEVLPLPEPSRFRTRSTQFLRMVKMAVSRVRRGHPELEGTSLYDIGIRKIPAEGKLEVTLYFRPDQVNEKTGA' A
#
# COMPACT_ATOMS: atom_id res chain seq x y z
N MET A 1 -4.71 -3.85 -22.41
CA MET A 1 -4.41 -4.07 -20.98
C MET A 1 -4.35 -2.69 -20.36
N SER A 2 -5.13 -2.42 -19.32
CA SER A 2 -5.08 -1.14 -18.61
C SER A 2 -3.76 -1.00 -17.86
N GLU A 3 -3.20 0.20 -17.85
CA GLU A 3 -1.92 0.45 -17.19
C GLU A 3 -2.02 0.28 -15.67
N PRO A 4 -1.00 -0.29 -15.01
CA PRO A 4 -0.98 -0.40 -13.56
C PRO A 4 -0.87 0.99 -12.92
N ILE A 5 -1.68 1.23 -11.89
CA ILE A 5 -1.66 2.49 -11.13
C ILE A 5 -0.62 2.34 -10.02
N LYS A 6 0.33 3.28 -9.98
CA LYS A 6 1.39 3.33 -8.98
C LYS A 6 1.21 4.55 -8.08
N ILE A 7 1.12 4.34 -6.78
CA ILE A 7 1.00 5.41 -5.78
C ILE A 7 2.12 5.28 -4.75
N ILE A 8 2.71 6.41 -4.36
CA ILE A 8 3.80 6.47 -3.39
C ILE A 8 3.32 7.26 -2.17
N GLU A 9 3.34 6.62 -1.01
CA GLU A 9 2.98 7.23 0.27
C GLU A 9 4.23 7.28 1.17
N VAL A 10 4.54 8.46 1.72
CA VAL A 10 5.68 8.65 2.62
C VAL A 10 5.19 8.86 4.05
N LEU A 11 5.64 7.99 4.95
CA LEU A 11 5.26 7.96 6.36
C LEU A 11 6.48 8.19 7.26
N PRO A 12 6.31 8.71 8.49
CA PRO A 12 7.40 8.71 9.47
C PRO A 12 7.77 7.27 9.86
N LEU A 13 9.06 6.98 10.06
CA LEU A 13 9.51 5.68 10.58
C LEU A 13 8.92 5.47 11.98
N PRO A 14 8.43 4.24 12.29
CA PRO A 14 7.85 3.98 13.59
C PRO A 14 8.97 3.97 14.63
N GLU A 15 8.79 4.73 15.71
CA GLU A 15 9.65 4.58 16.87
C GLU A 15 9.51 3.16 17.45
N PRO A 16 10.62 2.52 17.82
CA PRO A 16 10.59 1.19 18.42
C PRO A 16 9.83 1.25 19.75
N SER A 17 8.60 0.73 19.76
CA SER A 17 7.80 0.63 20.98
C SER A 17 8.34 -0.49 21.86
N ARG A 18 8.48 -0.23 23.18
CA ARG A 18 8.85 -1.26 24.16
C ARG A 18 7.85 -2.42 24.25
N PHE A 19 6.62 -2.23 23.77
CA PHE A 19 5.50 -3.17 23.94
C PHE A 19 5.09 -3.90 22.66
N ARG A 20 5.74 -3.63 21.51
CA ARG A 20 5.42 -4.28 20.24
C ARG A 20 6.69 -4.61 19.46
N THR A 21 6.70 -5.77 18.82
CA THR A 21 7.81 -6.11 17.92
C THR A 21 7.81 -5.16 16.71
N ARG A 22 9.02 -4.87 16.19
CA ARG A 22 9.20 -3.99 15.01
C ARG A 22 8.39 -4.46 13.80
N SER A 23 8.26 -5.76 13.61
CA SER A 23 7.50 -6.37 12.49
C SER A 23 6.01 -6.04 12.54
N THR A 24 5.39 -6.05 13.73
CA THR A 24 3.95 -5.72 13.87
C THR A 24 3.68 -4.24 13.65
N GLN A 25 4.58 -3.35 14.09
CA GLN A 25 4.46 -1.91 13.82
C GLN A 25 4.58 -1.62 12.33
N PHE A 26 5.52 -2.28 11.65
CA PHE A 26 5.73 -2.17 10.21
C PHE A 26 4.49 -2.58 9.40
N LEU A 27 3.94 -3.77 9.65
CA LEU A 27 2.72 -4.24 8.96
C LEU A 27 1.54 -3.30 9.20
N ARG A 28 1.42 -2.73 10.41
CA ARG A 28 0.38 -1.75 10.72
C ARG A 28 0.53 -0.48 9.88
N MET A 29 1.76 0.02 9.71
CA MET A 29 2.00 1.20 8.87
C MET A 29 1.64 0.96 7.42
N VAL A 30 2.04 -0.18 6.86
CA VAL A 30 1.68 -0.56 5.49
C VAL A 30 0.16 -0.62 5.34
N LYS A 31 -0.54 -1.26 6.29
CA LYS A 31 -2.02 -1.30 6.30
C LYS A 31 -2.61 0.12 6.36
N MET A 32 -2.06 1.00 7.18
CA MET A 32 -2.51 2.39 7.27
C MET A 32 -2.29 3.15 5.97
N ALA A 33 -1.15 2.96 5.29
CA ALA A 33 -0.85 3.55 3.98
C ALA A 33 -1.91 3.13 2.96
N VAL A 34 -2.16 1.82 2.83
CA VAL A 34 -3.18 1.27 1.92
C VAL A 34 -4.56 1.85 2.21
N SER A 35 -4.98 1.88 3.48
CA SER A 35 -6.28 2.43 3.86
C SER A 35 -6.40 3.94 3.65
N ARG A 36 -5.31 4.70 3.71
CA ARG A 36 -5.31 6.14 3.41
C ARG A 36 -5.40 6.36 1.91
N VAL A 37 -4.57 5.66 1.13
CA VAL A 37 -4.55 5.74 -0.33
C VAL A 37 -5.92 5.38 -0.90
N ARG A 38 -6.53 4.26 -0.50
CA ARG A 38 -7.88 3.90 -0.97
C ARG A 38 -8.97 4.94 -0.66
N ARG A 39 -8.83 5.72 0.42
CA ARG A 39 -9.78 6.80 0.75
C ARG A 39 -9.50 8.09 -0.01
N GLY A 40 -8.25 8.35 -0.37
CA GLY A 40 -7.83 9.54 -1.10
C GLY A 40 -7.96 9.42 -2.63
N HIS A 41 -8.15 8.20 -3.13
CA HIS A 41 -8.12 7.89 -4.57
C HIS A 41 -9.36 7.06 -4.98
N PRO A 42 -10.51 7.71 -5.26
CA PRO A 42 -11.71 7.04 -5.75
C PRO A 42 -11.49 6.23 -7.03
N GLU A 43 -10.53 6.63 -7.86
CA GLU A 43 -10.14 5.92 -9.10
C GLU A 43 -9.59 4.51 -8.87
N LEU A 44 -9.27 4.14 -7.62
CA LEU A 44 -8.86 2.79 -7.25
C LEU A 44 -10.03 1.84 -6.98
N GLU A 45 -11.27 2.32 -7.05
CA GLU A 45 -12.45 1.46 -7.00
C GLU A 45 -12.43 0.46 -8.18
N GLY A 46 -12.71 -0.82 -7.90
CA GLY A 46 -12.57 -1.89 -8.90
C GLY A 46 -11.13 -2.26 -9.28
N THR A 47 -10.14 -1.83 -8.48
CA THR A 47 -8.73 -2.25 -8.63
C THR A 47 -8.26 -3.12 -7.47
N SER A 48 -7.45 -4.12 -7.81
CA SER A 48 -6.71 -4.95 -6.87
C SER A 48 -5.32 -4.41 -6.61
N LEU A 49 -4.95 -4.33 -5.34
CA LEU A 49 -3.55 -4.17 -4.92
C LEU A 49 -2.83 -5.48 -5.19
N TYR A 50 -1.81 -5.49 -6.05
CA TYR A 50 -1.10 -6.72 -6.44
C TYR A 50 0.37 -6.76 -5.97
N ASP A 51 0.96 -5.60 -5.66
CA ASP A 51 2.32 -5.53 -5.11
C ASP A 51 2.51 -4.30 -4.19
N ILE A 52 3.48 -4.40 -3.29
CA ILE A 52 3.84 -3.37 -2.32
C ILE A 52 5.37 -3.26 -2.24
N GLY A 53 5.91 -2.14 -2.73
CA GLY A 53 7.31 -1.77 -2.56
C GLY A 53 7.52 -0.98 -1.27
N ILE A 54 8.62 -1.25 -0.54
CA ILE A 54 8.90 -0.54 0.71
C ILE A 54 10.38 -0.14 0.76
N ARG A 55 10.63 1.15 1.00
CA ARG A 55 11.96 1.73 1.08
C ARG A 55 12.09 2.56 2.35
N LYS A 56 13.11 2.27 3.16
CA LYS A 56 13.47 3.10 4.31
C LYS A 56 14.35 4.24 3.82
N ILE A 57 14.11 5.45 4.32
CA ILE A 57 14.93 6.64 4.09
C ILE A 57 15.47 7.10 5.45
N PRO A 58 16.55 6.48 5.96
CA PRO A 58 16.99 6.67 7.34
C PRO A 58 17.41 8.12 7.65
N ALA A 59 18.04 8.80 6.69
CA ALA A 59 18.49 10.18 6.83
C ALA A 59 17.35 11.16 7.13
N GLU A 60 16.14 10.84 6.68
CA GLU A 60 14.95 11.68 6.87
C GLU A 60 14.00 11.13 7.95
N GLY A 61 14.33 9.99 8.56
CA GLY A 61 13.42 9.32 9.49
C GLY A 61 12.11 8.87 8.83
N LYS A 62 12.12 8.54 7.53
CA LYS A 62 10.91 8.25 6.73
C LYS A 62 10.88 6.83 6.18
N LEU A 63 9.66 6.35 5.95
CA LEU A 63 9.33 5.10 5.27
C LEU A 63 8.50 5.45 4.02
N GLU A 64 9.02 5.09 2.86
CA GLU A 64 8.30 5.19 1.61
C GLU A 64 7.62 3.84 1.34
N VAL A 65 6.31 3.89 1.08
CA VAL A 65 5.49 2.74 0.71
C VAL A 65 4.94 2.99 -0.69
N THR A 66 5.34 2.17 -1.64
CA THR A 66 4.82 2.18 -3.00
C THR A 66 3.76 1.10 -3.15
N LEU A 67 2.57 1.49 -3.60
CA LEU A 67 1.43 0.61 -3.82
C LEU A 67 1.17 0.47 -5.32
N TYR A 68 1.05 -0.77 -5.78
CA TYR A 68 0.76 -1.07 -7.17
C TYR A 68 -0.61 -1.71 -7.32
N PHE A 69 -1.49 -1.03 -8.06
CA PHE A 69 -2.85 -1.46 -8.33
C PHE A 69 -2.98 -1.89 -9.79
N ARG A 70 -3.75 -2.94 -10.01
CA ARG A 70 -4.19 -3.38 -11.34
C ARG A 70 -5.71 -3.36 -11.37
N PRO A 71 -6.34 -2.98 -12.48
CA PRO A 71 -7.77 -3.14 -12.63
C PRO A 71 -8.14 -4.61 -12.47
N ASP A 72 -9.22 -4.86 -11.73
CA ASP A 72 -9.80 -6.19 -11.70
C ASP A 72 -10.27 -6.48 -13.11
N GLN A 73 -9.63 -7.45 -13.78
CA GLN A 73 -10.26 -8.06 -14.92
C GLN A 73 -11.51 -8.73 -14.35
N VAL A 74 -12.66 -8.07 -14.50
CA VAL A 74 -13.96 -8.69 -14.27
C VAL A 74 -13.91 -9.97 -15.07
N ASN A 75 -13.79 -11.09 -14.36
CA ASN A 75 -13.70 -12.39 -14.98
C ASN A 75 -15.08 -12.60 -15.62
N GLU A 76 -15.22 -12.36 -16.93
CA GLU A 76 -16.40 -12.74 -17.73
C GLU A 76 -16.58 -14.28 -17.81
N LYS A 77 -15.99 -15.03 -16.88
CA LYS A 77 -16.04 -16.50 -16.80
C LYS A 77 -16.62 -16.97 -15.47
N THR A 78 -17.80 -16.45 -15.12
CA THR A 78 -18.68 -17.14 -14.17
C THR A 78 -20.13 -16.94 -14.62
N GLY A 79 -20.46 -17.54 -15.76
CA GLY A 79 -21.78 -17.44 -16.37
C GLY A 79 -21.85 -18.16 -17.71
N ALA A 80 -21.64 -19.48 -17.72
CA ALA A 80 -22.10 -20.41 -18.75
C ALA A 80 -22.02 -21.84 -18.20
#